data_AF-A0A090MCG8-F1
#
_entry.id   AF-A0A090MCG8-F1
#
_cell.length_a   1.000
_cell.length_b   1.000
_cell.length_c   1.000
_cell.angle_alpha   90.00
_cell.angle_beta   90.00
_cell.angle_gamma   90.00
#
_symmetry.space_group_name_H-M   'P 1'
#
loop_
_entity.id
_entity.type
_entity.pdbx_description
1 polymer ?
#
loop_
_entity_poly.entity_id
_entity_poly.type
_entity_poly.pdbx_seq_one_letter_code
_entity_poly.pdbx_strand_id
1 'polypeptide(L)'
;MDIDSEPEFEDDIGDITGAPEWYPDIYRDGLSFIAGYDSRHVHIQDAFKNPLTPADSFKVIHTLFQQQQETITTNRDADALEHGISRFPNLRRVTITPAAHGLPGRPLYPTHTIRSLPQGLIYPLDRGWPVMGLHGNEPEAIDWAIEERWRWRGYLLVTRILAQHLRNNPESKVADLVLDTNQLRTGISCRIFDGPENNERSDLTTILSQPGFTRLDLSIHCGNQYLYDWCSFHSSHLRNMLAMAPGLQHISLFTNISIPENPQDAVDSILYLCAVFSLSTTGTNFDISACPVFLLKRMTLLNFLKPCHEQSCRSS
;
A
#
# COMPACT_ATOMS: atom_id res chain seq x y z
N MET A 1 -53.81 -3.42 4.54
CA MET A 1 -52.72 -4.33 4.15
C MET A 1 -51.79 -3.43 3.38
N ASP A 2 -50.94 -2.74 4.13
CA ASP A 2 -50.31 -1.51 3.69
C ASP A 2 -48.81 -1.76 3.79
N ILE A 3 -48.19 -1.79 2.62
CA ILE A 3 -46.77 -2.00 2.38
C ILE A 3 -46.30 -0.71 1.67
N ASP A 4 -45.06 -0.32 1.96
CA ASP A 4 -44.31 0.80 1.38
C ASP A 4 -44.78 2.22 1.72
N SER A 5 -44.03 2.86 2.61
CA SER A 5 -43.46 4.21 2.43
C SER A 5 -42.46 4.48 3.55
N GLU A 6 -41.23 3.97 3.42
CA GLU A 6 -40.10 4.64 4.08
C GLU A 6 -39.87 5.99 3.38
N PRO A 7 -39.58 7.07 4.12
CA PRO A 7 -39.35 8.37 3.51
C PRO A 7 -37.98 8.39 2.81
N GLU A 8 -37.99 8.30 1.49
CA GLU A 8 -36.83 8.67 0.67
C GLU A 8 -36.51 10.16 0.90
N PHE A 9 -35.51 10.42 1.75
CA PHE A 9 -34.87 11.72 1.82
C PHE A 9 -33.99 11.91 0.58
N GLU A 10 -34.63 12.26 -0.55
CA GLU A 10 -33.92 12.91 -1.66
C GLU A 10 -33.43 14.29 -1.19
N ASP A 11 -32.31 14.32 -0.45
CA ASP A 11 -31.52 15.53 -0.32
C ASP A 11 -31.11 15.94 -1.75
N ASP A 12 -31.54 17.13 -2.17
CA ASP A 12 -31.20 17.72 -3.46
C ASP A 12 -29.70 18.02 -3.49
N ILE A 13 -28.94 17.14 -4.13
CA ILE A 13 -27.49 17.26 -4.34
C ILE A 13 -27.13 18.17 -5.52
N GLY A 14 -28.13 18.75 -6.21
CA GLY A 14 -27.95 19.56 -7.41
C GLY A 14 -27.86 18.73 -8.69
N ASP A 15 -27.35 19.35 -9.75
CA ASP A 15 -27.32 18.76 -11.09
C ASP A 15 -26.46 17.48 -11.17
N ILE A 16 -27.09 16.37 -11.60
CA ILE A 16 -26.46 15.07 -11.85
C ILE A 16 -26.25 14.78 -13.35
N THR A 17 -26.60 15.71 -14.24
CA THR A 17 -26.60 15.49 -15.69
C THR A 17 -25.23 15.10 -16.23
N GLY A 18 -25.14 13.90 -16.80
CA GLY A 18 -23.89 13.37 -17.37
C GLY A 18 -22.94 12.72 -16.37
N ALA A 19 -23.28 12.69 -15.08
CA ALA A 19 -22.64 11.79 -14.12
C ALA A 19 -23.20 10.35 -14.29
N PRO A 20 -22.39 9.31 -14.07
CA PRO A 20 -22.85 7.92 -14.09
C PRO A 20 -23.62 7.59 -12.80
N GLU A 21 -24.49 6.58 -12.87
CA GLU A 21 -25.42 6.20 -11.79
C GLU A 21 -24.76 5.93 -10.43
N TRP A 22 -23.51 5.45 -10.40
CA TRP A 22 -22.76 5.19 -9.16
C TRP A 22 -22.19 6.44 -8.48
N TYR A 23 -22.10 7.57 -9.19
CA TYR A 23 -21.39 8.76 -8.70
C TYR A 23 -22.19 9.60 -7.68
N PRO A 24 -23.52 9.80 -7.82
CA PRO A 24 -24.36 10.44 -6.81
C PRO A 24 -24.17 9.88 -5.39
N ASP A 25 -24.04 8.57 -5.23
CA ASP A 25 -23.88 7.94 -3.91
C ASP A 25 -22.52 8.30 -3.28
N ILE A 26 -21.43 8.17 -4.05
CA ILE A 26 -20.09 8.57 -3.61
C ILE A 26 -20.02 10.08 -3.32
N TYR A 27 -20.80 10.88 -4.04
CA TYR A 27 -20.93 12.31 -3.79
C TYR A 27 -21.66 12.60 -2.47
N ARG A 28 -22.78 11.92 -2.18
CA ARG A 28 -23.49 11.99 -0.88
C ARG A 28 -22.61 11.56 0.30
N ASP A 29 -21.86 10.48 0.14
CA ASP A 29 -20.86 10.02 1.13
C ASP A 29 -19.78 11.08 1.38
N GLY A 30 -19.25 11.67 0.30
CA GLY A 30 -18.25 12.74 0.38
C GLY A 30 -18.75 13.96 1.16
N LEU A 31 -19.97 14.44 0.87
CA LEU A 31 -20.60 15.53 1.61
C LEU A 31 -20.82 15.17 3.08
N SER A 32 -21.33 13.97 3.36
CA SER A 32 -21.58 13.47 4.72
C SER A 32 -20.29 13.42 5.54
N PHE A 33 -19.18 12.96 4.93
CA PHE A 33 -17.87 12.93 5.56
C PHE A 33 -17.36 14.34 5.92
N ILE A 34 -17.57 15.31 5.03
CA ILE A 34 -17.14 16.70 5.24
C ILE A 34 -18.01 17.40 6.30
N ALA A 35 -19.33 17.15 6.31
CA ALA A 35 -20.24 17.63 7.34
C ALA A 35 -19.87 17.10 8.73
N GLY A 36 -19.38 15.85 8.82
CA GLY A 36 -18.90 15.22 10.04
C GLY A 36 -17.60 15.78 10.63
N TYR A 37 -16.95 16.75 9.99
CA TYR A 37 -15.77 17.39 10.56
C TYR A 37 -16.08 18.25 11.80
N ASP A 38 -15.17 18.22 12.77
CA ASP A 38 -15.30 19.02 14.00
C ASP A 38 -14.78 20.46 13.85
N SER A 39 -14.96 21.26 14.90
CA SER A 39 -14.55 22.67 14.96
C SER A 39 -13.04 22.93 14.81
N ARG A 40 -12.19 21.90 14.75
CA ARG A 40 -10.76 22.04 14.43
C ARG A 40 -10.52 22.12 12.91
N HIS A 41 -11.54 21.83 12.12
CA HIS A 41 -11.47 21.68 10.66
C HIS A 41 -12.43 22.64 9.92
N VAL A 42 -12.82 23.75 10.54
CA VAL A 42 -13.72 24.77 9.96
C VAL A 42 -13.25 25.26 8.59
N HIS A 43 -11.94 25.41 8.37
CA HIS A 43 -11.38 25.77 7.06
C HIS A 43 -11.75 24.80 5.93
N ILE A 44 -12.06 23.54 6.25
CA ILE A 44 -12.55 22.53 5.29
C ILE A 44 -14.04 22.73 5.05
N GLN A 45 -14.82 22.91 6.12
CA GLN A 45 -16.25 23.20 6.00
C GLN A 45 -16.50 24.50 5.20
N ASP A 46 -15.68 25.53 5.39
CA ASP A 46 -15.66 26.75 4.57
C ASP A 46 -15.26 26.46 3.12
N ALA A 47 -14.23 25.63 2.90
CA ALA A 47 -13.80 25.24 1.56
C ALA A 47 -14.87 24.46 0.77
N PHE A 48 -15.76 23.75 1.47
CA PHE A 48 -16.85 22.96 0.89
C PHE A 48 -18.25 23.54 1.15
N LYS A 49 -18.35 24.78 1.61
CA LYS A 49 -19.63 25.45 1.91
C LYS A 49 -20.54 25.60 0.68
N ASN A 50 -19.93 25.75 -0.48
CA ASN A 50 -20.59 25.70 -1.79
C ASN A 50 -19.84 24.64 -2.62
N PRO A 51 -20.21 23.35 -2.52
CA PRO A 51 -19.56 22.30 -3.28
C PRO A 51 -19.92 22.43 -4.77
N LEU A 52 -19.06 21.91 -5.65
CA LEU A 52 -19.38 21.78 -7.07
C LEU A 52 -20.48 20.73 -7.24
N THR A 53 -21.45 20.95 -8.14
CA THR A 53 -22.51 19.97 -8.44
C THR A 53 -21.93 18.60 -8.80
N PRO A 54 -22.70 17.50 -8.66
CA PRO A 54 -22.26 16.19 -9.12
C PRO A 54 -21.83 16.19 -10.60
N ALA A 55 -22.57 16.87 -11.48
CA ALA A 55 -22.22 17.02 -12.90
C ALA A 55 -20.88 17.73 -13.11
N ASP A 56 -20.66 18.88 -12.46
CA ASP A 56 -19.40 19.64 -12.58
C ASP A 56 -18.22 18.90 -11.96
N SER A 57 -18.43 18.28 -10.79
CA SER A 57 -17.41 17.49 -10.11
C SER A 57 -17.00 16.28 -10.94
N PHE A 58 -17.97 15.51 -11.45
CA PHE A 58 -17.71 14.37 -12.34
C PHE A 58 -16.95 14.80 -13.59
N LYS A 59 -17.32 15.92 -14.22
CA LYS A 59 -16.64 16.46 -15.39
C LYS A 59 -15.16 16.77 -15.12
N VAL A 60 -14.83 17.34 -13.95
CA VAL A 60 -13.43 17.58 -13.53
C VAL A 60 -12.68 16.27 -13.35
N ILE A 61 -13.26 15.30 -12.65
CA ILE A 61 -12.65 13.99 -12.36
C ILE A 61 -12.42 13.19 -13.64
N HIS A 62 -13.42 13.13 -14.51
CA HIS A 62 -13.34 12.46 -15.80
C HIS A 62 -12.23 13.05 -16.68
N THR A 63 -12.07 14.38 -16.68
CA THR A 63 -10.96 15.06 -17.37
C THR A 63 -9.60 14.64 -16.79
N LEU A 64 -9.46 14.61 -15.45
CA LEU A 64 -8.22 14.18 -14.78
C LEU A 64 -7.90 12.71 -15.05
N PHE A 65 -8.90 11.83 -15.06
CA PHE A 65 -8.76 10.42 -15.39
C PHE A 65 -8.26 10.23 -16.83
N GLN A 66 -8.83 10.94 -17.80
CA GLN A 66 -8.35 10.92 -19.19
C GLN A 66 -6.88 11.38 -19.30
N GLN A 67 -6.50 12.46 -18.61
CA GLN A 67 -5.12 12.96 -18.58
C GLN A 67 -4.16 11.95 -17.92
N GLN A 68 -4.60 11.26 -16.86
CA GLN A 68 -3.83 10.20 -16.21
C GLN A 68 -3.62 9.01 -17.15
N GLN A 69 -4.66 8.58 -17.87
CA GLN A 69 -4.55 7.48 -18.83
C GLN A 69 -3.67 7.85 -20.04
N GLU A 70 -3.74 9.08 -20.56
CA GLU A 70 -2.79 9.56 -21.58
C GLU A 70 -1.35 9.51 -21.04
N THR A 71 -1.13 10.00 -19.81
CA THR A 71 0.19 10.02 -19.16
C THR A 71 0.77 8.61 -18.99
N ILE A 72 -0.05 7.65 -18.57
CA ILE A 72 0.32 6.23 -18.40
C ILE A 72 0.61 5.57 -19.76
N THR A 73 -0.26 5.79 -20.76
CA THR A 73 -0.15 5.21 -22.11
C THR A 73 1.07 5.74 -22.86
N THR A 74 1.39 7.03 -22.66
CA THR A 74 2.58 7.69 -23.23
C THR A 74 3.84 7.50 -22.37
N ASN A 75 3.77 6.77 -21.25
CA ASN A 75 4.87 6.51 -20.30
C ASN A 75 5.51 7.77 -19.69
N ARG A 76 4.86 8.93 -19.81
CA ARG A 76 5.35 10.22 -19.28
C ARG A 76 5.48 10.21 -17.76
N ASP A 77 4.75 9.35 -17.05
CA ASP A 77 4.89 9.11 -15.62
C ASP A 77 6.26 8.52 -15.25
N ALA A 78 6.74 7.54 -16.00
CA ALA A 78 8.07 6.96 -15.86
C ALA A 78 9.17 7.96 -16.24
N ASP A 79 9.05 8.61 -17.40
CA ASP A 79 10.05 9.56 -17.90
C ASP A 79 10.23 10.74 -16.91
N ALA A 80 9.13 11.23 -16.33
CA ALA A 80 9.16 12.28 -15.31
C ALA A 80 9.81 11.82 -14.00
N LEU A 81 9.59 10.55 -13.58
CA LEU A 81 10.23 10.01 -12.39
C LEU A 81 11.74 9.82 -12.57
N GLU A 82 12.17 9.26 -13.70
CA GLU A 82 13.59 9.08 -14.04
C GLU A 82 14.31 10.44 -14.08
N HIS A 83 13.70 11.42 -14.76
CA HIS A 83 14.18 12.80 -14.79
C HIS A 83 14.28 13.40 -13.38
N GLY A 84 13.25 13.21 -12.55
CA GLY A 84 13.21 13.69 -11.18
C GLY A 84 14.33 13.12 -10.32
N ILE A 85 14.41 11.78 -10.22
CA ILE A 85 15.40 11.08 -9.38
C ILE A 85 16.83 11.50 -9.74
N SER A 86 17.15 11.63 -11.04
CA SER A 86 18.48 12.06 -11.51
C SER A 86 18.92 13.45 -11.00
N ARG A 87 17.97 14.30 -10.57
CA ARG A 87 18.23 15.69 -10.13
C ARG A 87 18.26 15.86 -8.61
N PHE A 88 18.09 14.80 -7.83
CA PHE A 88 18.15 14.87 -6.36
C PHE A 88 19.43 14.19 -5.81
N PRO A 89 20.62 14.82 -5.90
CA PRO A 89 21.90 14.22 -5.43
C PRO A 89 21.99 14.04 -3.90
N ASN A 90 20.98 14.51 -3.17
CA ASN A 90 20.82 14.30 -1.73
C ASN A 90 19.52 13.56 -1.40
N LEU A 91 18.92 12.83 -2.35
CA LEU A 91 17.79 11.95 -2.10
C LEU A 91 18.20 10.88 -1.07
N ARG A 92 17.52 10.85 0.07
CA ARG A 92 17.78 9.86 1.13
C ARG A 92 16.65 8.87 1.33
N ARG A 93 15.42 9.27 1.06
CA ARG A 93 14.21 8.48 1.29
C ARG A 93 13.31 8.51 0.06
N VAL A 94 12.83 7.35 -0.33
CA VAL A 94 11.74 7.21 -1.31
C VAL A 94 10.53 6.65 -0.56
N THR A 95 9.44 7.40 -0.57
CA THR A 95 8.15 6.97 0.00
C THR A 95 7.17 6.70 -1.14
N ILE A 96 6.60 5.51 -1.15
CA ILE A 96 5.55 5.08 -2.07
C ILE A 96 4.28 4.94 -1.23
N THR A 97 3.20 5.59 -1.65
CA THR A 97 1.94 5.60 -0.90
C THR A 97 0.72 5.56 -1.81
N PRO A 98 -0.28 4.72 -1.51
CA PRO A 98 -1.61 4.82 -2.11
C PRO A 98 -2.47 5.91 -1.46
N ALA A 99 -2.06 6.45 -0.31
CA ALA A 99 -2.88 7.29 0.56
C ALA A 99 -2.68 8.80 0.36
N ALA A 100 -2.10 9.24 -0.76
CA ALA A 100 -1.76 10.64 -1.00
C ALA A 100 -2.92 11.62 -0.77
N HIS A 101 -4.12 11.25 -1.22
CA HIS A 101 -5.35 12.02 -1.06
C HIS A 101 -5.94 12.01 0.36
N GLY A 102 -5.49 11.13 1.25
CA GLY A 102 -5.88 11.09 2.66
C GLY A 102 -7.39 10.95 2.88
N LEU A 103 -8.00 12.01 3.43
CA LEU A 103 -9.45 12.15 3.62
C LEU A 103 -9.95 13.37 2.80
N PRO A 104 -11.26 13.52 2.55
CA PRO A 104 -11.79 14.66 1.79
C PRO A 104 -11.36 16.00 2.40
N GLY A 105 -10.69 16.86 1.63
CA GLY A 105 -10.12 18.12 2.11
C GLY A 105 -8.88 18.00 3.03
N ARG A 106 -8.41 16.78 3.32
CA ARG A 106 -7.24 16.50 4.18
C ARG A 106 -6.27 15.52 3.50
N PRO A 107 -5.55 15.97 2.45
CA PRO A 107 -4.53 15.15 1.82
C PRO A 107 -3.38 14.87 2.78
N LEU A 108 -2.91 13.63 2.80
CA LEU A 108 -1.72 13.24 3.54
C LEU A 108 -0.46 13.84 2.90
N TYR A 109 -0.44 13.85 1.57
CA TYR A 109 0.62 14.44 0.77
C TYR A 109 0.00 15.46 -0.19
N PRO A 110 0.05 16.78 0.10
CA PRO A 110 -0.52 17.81 -0.76
C PRO A 110 0.35 18.02 -2.01
N THR A 111 0.26 17.09 -2.96
CA THR A 111 0.95 17.13 -4.26
C THR A 111 0.55 18.36 -5.07
N HIS A 112 1.30 18.68 -6.12
CA HIS A 112 0.92 19.78 -7.02
C HIS A 112 -0.49 19.57 -7.59
N THR A 113 -0.80 18.36 -8.07
CA THR A 113 -2.12 17.97 -8.60
C THR A 113 -3.23 18.18 -7.59
N ILE A 114 -3.04 17.70 -6.34
CA ILE A 114 -4.03 17.85 -5.27
C ILE A 114 -4.27 19.33 -4.92
N ARG A 115 -3.21 20.14 -4.86
CA ARG A 115 -3.31 21.59 -4.59
C ARG A 115 -3.93 22.38 -5.74
N SER A 116 -3.97 21.84 -6.95
CA SER A 116 -4.63 22.46 -8.12
C SER A 116 -6.09 22.05 -8.30
N LEU A 117 -6.64 21.18 -7.45
CA LEU A 117 -8.05 20.81 -7.52
C LEU A 117 -8.95 22.02 -7.17
N PRO A 118 -10.11 22.19 -7.84
CA PRO A 118 -11.07 23.22 -7.49
C PRO A 118 -11.51 23.13 -6.03
N GLN A 119 -11.68 24.29 -5.40
CA GLN A 119 -12.36 24.39 -4.11
C GLN A 119 -13.79 23.85 -4.25
N GLY A 120 -14.26 23.07 -3.27
CA GLY A 120 -15.57 22.43 -3.32
C GLY A 120 -15.67 21.17 -4.18
N LEU A 121 -14.58 20.68 -4.81
CA LEU A 121 -14.61 19.44 -5.59
C LEU A 121 -14.79 18.20 -4.69
N ILE A 122 -15.93 17.53 -4.83
CA ILE A 122 -16.16 16.20 -4.25
C ILE A 122 -15.72 15.15 -5.28
N TYR A 123 -14.94 14.16 -4.90
CA TYR A 123 -14.46 13.12 -5.82
C TYR A 123 -14.24 11.78 -5.11
N PRO A 124 -14.27 10.64 -5.84
CA PRO A 124 -13.97 9.34 -5.27
C PRO A 124 -12.52 9.37 -4.79
N LEU A 125 -12.32 9.03 -3.52
CA LEU A 125 -10.98 8.80 -3.01
C LEU A 125 -10.51 7.44 -3.50
N ASP A 126 -9.87 7.41 -4.67
CA ASP A 126 -9.21 6.24 -5.26
C ASP A 126 -8.05 5.77 -4.37
N ARG A 127 -8.41 5.03 -3.32
CA ARG A 127 -7.49 4.25 -2.49
C ARG A 127 -7.23 2.93 -3.21
N GLY A 128 -6.20 2.81 -4.03
CA GLY A 128 -5.65 1.48 -4.34
C GLY A 128 -4.86 0.94 -3.13
N TRP A 129 -4.16 -0.19 -3.21
CA TRP A 129 -3.59 -0.80 -4.42
C TRP A 129 -3.36 -2.32 -4.22
N PRO A 130 -4.38 -3.22 -4.28
CA PRO A 130 -5.82 -3.01 -4.08
C PRO A 130 -6.17 -2.72 -2.60
N VAL A 131 -7.25 -1.97 -2.36
CA VAL A 131 -7.84 -1.81 -1.01
C VAL A 131 -9.12 -2.60 -0.94
N MET A 132 -9.38 -3.21 0.22
CA MET A 132 -10.67 -3.84 0.50
C MET A 132 -11.77 -2.78 0.45
N GLY A 133 -12.75 -2.95 -0.43
CA GLY A 133 -13.97 -2.14 -0.40
C GLY A 133 -14.69 -2.32 0.94
N LEU A 134 -15.49 -1.34 1.36
CA LEU A 134 -16.23 -1.36 2.64
C LEU A 134 -17.09 -2.62 2.84
N HIS A 135 -17.47 -3.29 1.75
CA HIS A 135 -18.25 -4.54 1.73
C HIS A 135 -17.64 -5.62 0.80
N GLY A 136 -16.35 -5.52 0.46
CA GLY A 136 -15.70 -6.44 -0.47
C GLY A 136 -15.01 -7.62 0.22
N ASN A 137 -15.16 -8.82 -0.36
CA ASN A 137 -14.28 -9.96 -0.06
C ASN A 137 -12.81 -9.54 -0.27
N GLU A 138 -11.88 -10.12 0.50
CA GLU A 138 -10.45 -9.88 0.30
C GLU A 138 -10.08 -10.19 -1.16
N PRO A 139 -9.55 -9.22 -1.94
CA PRO A 139 -9.12 -9.51 -3.30
C PRO A 139 -7.98 -10.51 -3.23
N GLU A 140 -8.21 -11.68 -3.81
CA GLU A 140 -7.27 -12.80 -3.77
C GLU A 140 -5.88 -12.36 -4.25
N ALA A 141 -4.84 -12.86 -3.59
CA ALA A 141 -3.47 -12.74 -4.09
C ALA A 141 -3.28 -13.73 -5.25
N ILE A 142 -3.91 -13.41 -6.38
CA ILE A 142 -3.80 -14.14 -7.65
C ILE A 142 -2.34 -14.09 -8.13
N ASP A 143 -1.94 -15.11 -8.89
CA ASP A 143 -0.61 -15.16 -9.54
C ASP A 143 -0.31 -13.89 -10.37
N TRP A 144 0.98 -13.63 -10.59
CA TRP A 144 1.54 -12.45 -11.29
C TRP A 144 1.24 -12.39 -12.81
N ALA A 145 0.00 -12.67 -13.22
CA ALA A 145 -0.50 -12.43 -14.55
C ALA A 145 -0.28 -10.96 -14.95
N ILE A 146 0.06 -10.72 -16.23
CA ILE A 146 0.39 -9.39 -16.75
C ILE A 146 -0.79 -8.41 -16.54
N GLU A 147 -2.02 -8.92 -16.64
CA GLU A 147 -3.28 -8.20 -16.46
C GLU A 147 -3.58 -7.81 -15.01
N GLU A 148 -2.89 -8.39 -14.03
CA GLU A 148 -3.00 -8.00 -12.62
C GLU A 148 -1.89 -7.00 -12.21
N ARG A 149 -0.79 -6.92 -12.98
CA ARG A 149 0.35 -6.02 -12.67
C ARG A 149 0.04 -4.53 -12.77
N TRP A 150 -0.97 -4.10 -13.52
CA TRP A 150 -1.39 -2.69 -13.47
C TRP A 150 -1.93 -2.32 -12.08
N ARG A 151 -2.52 -3.31 -11.38
CA ARG A 151 -2.80 -3.37 -9.92
C ARG A 151 -1.66 -2.83 -9.05
N TRP A 152 -0.41 -2.98 -9.54
CA TRP A 152 0.82 -2.56 -8.87
C TRP A 152 1.75 -1.69 -9.74
N ARG A 153 1.32 -1.10 -10.87
CA ARG A 153 2.15 -0.22 -11.73
C ARG A 153 2.97 0.83 -10.95
N GLY A 154 2.36 1.66 -10.10
CA GLY A 154 3.07 2.73 -9.38
C GLY A 154 4.19 2.19 -8.49
N TYR A 155 3.84 1.16 -7.70
CA TYR A 155 4.70 0.04 -7.28
C TYR A 155 5.95 -0.18 -8.15
N LEU A 156 5.75 -0.98 -9.19
CA LEU A 156 6.77 -1.56 -10.05
C LEU A 156 7.60 -0.50 -10.79
N LEU A 157 6.97 0.62 -11.17
CA LEU A 157 7.59 1.73 -11.87
C LEU A 157 8.60 2.44 -10.97
N VAL A 158 8.24 2.73 -9.72
CA VAL A 158 9.16 3.40 -8.78
C VAL A 158 10.32 2.48 -8.40
N THR A 159 10.08 1.21 -8.07
CA THR A 159 11.18 0.30 -7.70
C THR A 159 12.11 0.03 -8.87
N ARG A 160 11.59 -0.21 -10.08
CA ARG A 160 12.41 -0.41 -11.29
C ARG A 160 13.29 0.79 -11.61
N ILE A 161 12.73 2.00 -11.62
CA ILE A 161 13.48 3.23 -11.95
C ILE A 161 14.49 3.55 -10.84
N LEU A 162 14.13 3.36 -9.56
CA LEU A 162 15.06 3.54 -8.45
C LEU A 162 16.21 2.52 -8.52
N ALA A 163 15.93 1.24 -8.73
CA ALA A 163 16.95 0.20 -8.89
C ALA A 163 17.90 0.52 -10.05
N GLN A 164 17.36 0.96 -11.20
CA GLN A 164 18.18 1.35 -12.35
C GLN A 164 19.03 2.60 -12.07
N HIS A 165 18.49 3.59 -11.36
CA HIS A 165 19.25 4.75 -10.91
C HIS A 165 20.42 4.35 -10.00
N LEU A 166 20.19 3.46 -9.02
CA LEU A 166 21.22 3.00 -8.08
C LEU A 166 22.32 2.18 -8.77
N ARG A 167 21.97 1.31 -9.74
CA ARG A 167 22.96 0.61 -10.59
C ARG A 167 23.87 1.60 -11.34
N ASN A 168 23.29 2.72 -11.80
CA ASN A 168 24.01 3.73 -12.58
C ASN A 168 24.76 4.76 -11.72
N ASN A 169 24.42 4.91 -10.43
CA ASN A 169 24.98 5.92 -9.51
C ASN A 169 25.26 5.27 -8.13
N PRO A 170 26.30 4.43 -8.00
CA PRO A 170 26.57 3.68 -6.76
C PRO A 170 26.82 4.56 -5.53
N GLU A 171 27.26 5.79 -5.72
CA GLU A 171 27.47 6.82 -4.67
C GLU A 171 26.18 7.51 -4.19
N SER A 172 25.01 7.09 -4.69
CA SER A 172 23.71 7.63 -4.28
C SER A 172 23.45 7.48 -2.78
N LYS A 173 22.81 8.50 -2.19
CA LYS A 173 22.60 8.62 -0.74
C LYS A 173 21.26 8.05 -0.26
N VAL A 174 20.56 7.32 -1.15
CA VAL A 174 19.29 6.66 -0.83
C VAL A 174 19.53 5.60 0.22
N ALA A 175 18.93 5.80 1.38
CA ALA A 175 19.10 4.97 2.57
C ALA A 175 17.78 4.34 3.04
N ASP A 176 16.64 4.91 2.65
CA ASP A 176 15.32 4.51 3.13
C ASP A 176 14.35 4.24 1.96
N LEU A 177 13.69 3.08 1.96
CA LEU A 177 12.52 2.78 1.15
C LEU A 177 11.30 2.56 2.07
N VAL A 178 10.22 3.32 1.83
CA VAL A 178 9.03 3.30 2.69
C VAL A 178 7.77 3.08 1.88
N LEU A 179 7.07 1.97 2.09
CA LEU A 179 5.73 1.71 1.55
C LEU A 179 4.67 2.10 2.60
N ASP A 180 4.37 3.40 2.63
CA ASP A 180 3.41 3.98 3.58
C ASP A 180 1.97 3.84 3.08
N THR A 181 1.23 2.89 3.65
CA THR A 181 -0.20 2.70 3.36
C THR A 181 -1.11 3.58 4.20
N ASN A 182 -0.60 4.38 5.14
CA ASN A 182 -1.39 5.17 6.09
C ASN A 182 -2.53 4.35 6.74
N GLN A 183 -2.19 3.16 7.24
CA GLN A 183 -3.10 2.20 7.88
C GLN A 183 -4.18 1.59 6.97
N LEU A 184 -4.18 1.88 5.66
CA LEU A 184 -5.01 1.16 4.71
C LEU A 184 -4.59 -0.32 4.68
N ARG A 185 -5.57 -1.24 4.77
CA ARG A 185 -5.36 -2.69 4.63
C ARG A 185 -5.08 -3.04 3.16
N THR A 186 -3.84 -2.80 2.75
CA THR A 186 -3.34 -2.91 1.38
C THR A 186 -1.80 -3.08 1.40
N GLY A 187 -1.20 -3.35 0.24
CA GLY A 187 0.24 -3.52 0.11
C GLY A 187 0.65 -4.13 -1.23
N ILE A 188 1.92 -4.46 -1.38
CA ILE A 188 2.40 -5.21 -2.55
C ILE A 188 2.03 -6.68 -2.41
N SER A 189 1.65 -7.35 -3.50
CA SER A 189 1.30 -8.77 -3.44
C SER A 189 2.44 -9.61 -2.85
N CYS A 190 2.15 -10.38 -1.80
CA CYS A 190 3.09 -11.31 -1.16
C CYS A 190 3.70 -12.30 -2.16
N ARG A 191 3.00 -12.58 -3.26
CA ARG A 191 3.43 -13.42 -4.37
C ARG A 191 4.76 -13.00 -4.96
N ILE A 192 5.27 -11.78 -4.72
CA ILE A 192 6.61 -11.34 -5.16
C ILE A 192 7.72 -12.28 -4.65
N PHE A 193 7.46 -12.97 -3.54
CA PHE A 193 8.32 -13.97 -2.93
C PHE A 193 8.09 -15.40 -3.45
N ASP A 194 7.12 -15.63 -4.34
CA ASP A 194 6.88 -16.95 -4.93
C ASP A 194 7.89 -17.25 -6.05
N GLY A 195 8.03 -18.54 -6.37
CA GLY A 195 8.64 -19.01 -7.62
C GLY A 195 10.10 -18.62 -7.90
N PRO A 196 10.57 -18.80 -9.14
CA PRO A 196 11.91 -18.41 -9.56
C PRO A 196 12.12 -16.89 -9.51
N GLU A 197 13.35 -16.44 -9.79
CA GLU A 197 13.66 -15.00 -9.81
C GLU A 197 12.76 -14.23 -10.79
N ASN A 198 12.27 -13.07 -10.33
CA ASN A 198 11.47 -12.14 -11.11
C ASN A 198 12.09 -10.73 -10.99
N ASN A 199 11.83 -9.87 -11.99
CA ASN A 199 12.41 -8.54 -12.08
C ASN A 199 12.07 -7.69 -10.85
N GLU A 200 10.84 -7.80 -10.37
CA GLU A 200 10.30 -7.05 -9.24
C GLU A 200 11.06 -7.33 -7.94
N ARG A 201 11.39 -8.61 -7.68
CA ARG A 201 12.24 -9.05 -6.57
C ARG A 201 13.71 -8.67 -6.79
N SER A 202 14.20 -8.72 -8.02
CA SER A 202 15.59 -8.34 -8.37
C SER A 202 15.82 -6.82 -8.21
N ASP A 203 14.83 -5.99 -8.55
CA ASP A 203 14.84 -4.54 -8.35
C ASP A 203 14.77 -4.18 -6.85
N LEU A 204 13.91 -4.82 -6.05
CA LEU A 204 13.96 -4.68 -4.58
C LEU A 204 15.32 -5.09 -4.00
N THR A 205 15.87 -6.23 -4.45
CA THR A 205 17.18 -6.73 -3.99
C THR A 205 18.29 -5.73 -4.34
N THR A 206 18.21 -5.10 -5.52
CA THR A 206 19.13 -4.03 -5.95
C THR A 206 19.06 -2.83 -5.00
N ILE A 207 17.86 -2.36 -4.65
CA ILE A 207 17.67 -1.23 -3.73
C ILE A 207 18.22 -1.55 -2.33
N LEU A 208 17.95 -2.74 -1.83
CA LEU A 208 18.39 -3.19 -0.50
C LEU A 208 19.91 -3.42 -0.43
N SER A 209 20.54 -3.76 -1.55
CA SER A 209 22.00 -3.90 -1.67
C SER A 209 22.76 -2.57 -1.69
N GLN A 210 22.06 -1.42 -1.71
CA GLN A 210 22.71 -0.11 -1.81
C GLN A 210 23.60 0.17 -0.58
N PRO A 211 24.88 0.56 -0.77
CA PRO A 211 25.74 0.96 0.33
C PRO A 211 25.13 2.09 1.17
N GLY A 212 24.96 1.84 2.47
CA GLY A 212 24.33 2.79 3.39
C GLY A 212 22.80 2.72 3.46
N PHE A 213 22.16 1.69 2.89
CA PHE A 213 20.75 1.40 3.12
C PHE A 213 20.47 1.06 4.60
N THR A 214 19.52 1.77 5.22
CA THR A 214 19.23 1.72 6.66
C THR A 214 17.77 1.43 7.03
N ARG A 215 16.78 1.67 6.15
CA ARG A 215 15.36 1.50 6.51
C ARG A 215 14.50 0.90 5.40
N LEU A 216 13.79 -0.17 5.73
CA LEU A 216 12.71 -0.73 4.90
C LEU A 216 11.39 -0.73 5.68
N ASP A 217 10.40 0.00 5.19
CA ASP A 217 9.01 -0.19 5.62
C ASP A 217 8.26 -0.87 4.48
N LEU A 218 7.73 -2.06 4.71
CA LEU A 218 7.12 -2.90 3.69
C LEU A 218 5.68 -3.29 4.07
N SER A 219 4.73 -2.77 3.31
CA SER A 219 3.31 -3.14 3.42
C SER A 219 2.99 -4.22 2.39
N ILE A 220 2.48 -5.36 2.85
CA ILE A 220 2.26 -6.58 2.04
C ILE A 220 0.76 -6.90 1.96
N HIS A 221 0.25 -7.06 0.76
CA HIS A 221 -1.06 -7.65 0.49
C HIS A 221 -0.92 -9.17 0.44
N CYS A 222 -1.42 -9.84 1.47
CA CYS A 222 -1.42 -11.29 1.60
C CYS A 222 -2.62 -11.93 0.87
N GLY A 223 -3.77 -11.25 0.81
CA GLY A 223 -5.03 -11.84 0.37
C GLY A 223 -5.26 -13.23 0.99
N ASN A 224 -5.76 -14.18 0.19
CA ASN A 224 -6.12 -15.52 0.65
C ASN A 224 -4.94 -16.49 0.91
N GLN A 225 -3.73 -16.01 1.25
CA GLN A 225 -2.56 -16.86 1.52
C GLN A 225 -2.78 -17.94 2.59
N TYR A 226 -3.71 -17.72 3.53
CA TYR A 226 -4.10 -18.72 4.53
C TYR A 226 -4.67 -20.01 3.90
N LEU A 227 -5.30 -19.93 2.72
CA LEU A 227 -5.76 -21.10 1.95
C LEU A 227 -4.60 -21.88 1.31
N TYR A 228 -3.42 -21.28 1.21
CA TYR A 228 -2.23 -21.81 0.53
C TYR A 228 -1.09 -22.14 1.50
N ASP A 229 -1.40 -22.33 2.79
CA ASP A 229 -0.42 -22.54 3.88
C ASP A 229 0.73 -21.53 3.81
N TRP A 230 0.40 -20.26 3.56
CA TRP A 230 1.34 -19.13 3.59
C TRP A 230 2.60 -19.32 2.71
N CYS A 231 2.48 -20.06 1.61
CA CYS A 231 3.60 -20.53 0.80
C CYS A 231 4.55 -19.41 0.30
N SER A 232 4.05 -18.18 0.09
CA SER A 232 4.87 -17.01 -0.23
C SER A 232 5.94 -16.74 0.84
N PHE A 233 5.59 -16.91 2.11
CA PHE A 233 6.43 -16.60 3.27
C PHE A 233 7.28 -17.79 3.74
N HIS A 234 6.91 -19.01 3.35
CA HIS A 234 7.76 -20.20 3.54
C HIS A 234 8.95 -20.24 2.57
N SER A 235 8.94 -19.42 1.52
CA SER A 235 10.12 -19.19 0.69
C SER A 235 11.23 -18.48 1.48
N SER A 236 12.49 -18.89 1.29
CA SER A 236 13.63 -18.15 1.88
C SER A 236 13.87 -16.80 1.20
N HIS A 237 13.09 -16.41 0.19
CA HIS A 237 13.34 -15.24 -0.64
C HIS A 237 13.31 -13.92 0.13
N LEU A 238 12.30 -13.70 1.00
CA LEU A 238 12.26 -12.49 1.84
C LEU A 238 13.47 -12.41 2.76
N ARG A 239 13.84 -13.51 3.43
CA ARG A 239 15.03 -13.60 4.29
C ARG A 239 16.31 -13.32 3.53
N ASN A 240 16.50 -13.94 2.36
CA ASN A 240 17.71 -13.79 1.55
C ASN A 240 17.82 -12.35 0.99
N MET A 241 16.70 -11.76 0.58
CA MET A 241 16.62 -10.37 0.13
C MET A 241 16.97 -9.38 1.25
N LEU A 242 16.47 -9.60 2.48
CA LEU A 242 16.84 -8.78 3.65
C LEU A 242 18.32 -8.93 4.04
N ALA A 243 18.90 -10.13 3.86
CA ALA A 243 20.32 -10.38 4.11
C ALA A 243 21.27 -9.58 3.17
N MET A 244 20.76 -9.06 2.05
CA MET A 244 21.51 -8.17 1.16
C MET A 244 21.66 -6.74 1.69
N ALA A 245 20.95 -6.37 2.77
CA ALA A 245 21.03 -5.07 3.43
C ALA A 245 21.77 -5.17 4.79
N PRO A 246 23.10 -5.38 4.83
CA PRO A 246 23.85 -5.54 6.08
C PRO A 246 23.89 -4.26 6.94
N GLY A 247 23.55 -3.11 6.36
CA GLY A 247 23.44 -1.82 7.05
C GLY A 247 22.04 -1.51 7.61
N LEU A 248 21.06 -2.40 7.44
CA LEU A 248 19.68 -2.18 7.86
C LEU A 248 19.59 -1.94 9.39
N GLN A 249 18.86 -0.90 9.79
CA GLN A 249 18.67 -0.48 11.19
C GLN A 249 17.20 -0.54 11.61
N HIS A 250 16.29 -0.24 10.67
CA HIS A 250 14.85 -0.27 10.91
C HIS A 250 14.16 -1.16 9.88
N ILE A 251 13.26 -2.02 10.36
CA ILE A 251 12.34 -2.77 9.52
C ILE A 251 10.93 -2.67 10.11
N SER A 252 9.98 -2.32 9.25
CA SER A 252 8.55 -2.36 9.57
C SER A 252 7.83 -3.25 8.56
N LEU A 253 7.01 -4.18 9.06
CA LEU A 253 6.19 -5.08 8.24
C LEU A 253 4.72 -4.89 8.57
N PHE A 254 3.95 -4.48 7.58
CA PHE A 254 2.50 -4.30 7.66
C PHE A 254 1.79 -5.26 6.71
N THR A 255 0.59 -5.72 7.05
CA THR A 255 -0.21 -6.62 6.20
C THR A 255 -1.68 -6.20 6.14
N ASN A 256 -2.40 -6.61 5.08
CA ASN A 256 -3.85 -6.40 4.98
C ASN A 256 -4.68 -7.31 5.91
N ILE A 257 -4.06 -8.32 6.52
CA ILE A 257 -4.71 -9.35 7.35
C ILE A 257 -5.41 -8.69 8.54
N SER A 258 -6.68 -9.03 8.74
CA SER A 258 -7.41 -8.65 9.96
C SER A 258 -7.06 -9.59 11.13
N ILE A 259 -6.93 -9.03 12.34
CA ILE A 259 -6.97 -9.86 13.55
C ILE A 259 -8.44 -10.30 13.69
N PRO A 260 -8.74 -11.61 13.73
CA PRO A 260 -10.11 -12.06 13.92
C PRO A 260 -10.59 -11.65 15.32
N GLU A 261 -11.84 -11.19 15.40
CA GLU A 261 -12.44 -10.70 16.65
C GLU A 261 -12.55 -11.82 17.71
N ASN A 262 -12.59 -13.07 17.28
CA ASN A 262 -12.59 -14.26 18.11
C ASN A 262 -11.19 -14.90 18.15
N PRO A 263 -10.54 -15.00 19.32
CA PRO A 263 -9.22 -15.63 19.47
C PRO A 263 -9.15 -17.10 19.07
N GLN A 264 -10.30 -17.79 18.99
CA GLN A 264 -10.36 -19.18 18.55
C GLN A 264 -10.07 -19.32 17.04
N ASP A 265 -10.46 -18.33 16.24
CA ASP A 265 -10.27 -18.29 14.79
C ASP A 265 -8.87 -17.76 14.40
N ALA A 266 -8.12 -17.24 15.38
CA ALA A 266 -6.75 -16.79 15.19
C ALA A 266 -5.74 -17.94 14.98
N VAL A 267 -6.09 -19.19 15.29
CA VAL A 267 -5.16 -20.32 15.30
C VAL A 267 -4.55 -20.58 13.91
N ASP A 268 -5.34 -20.39 12.85
CA ASP A 268 -4.91 -20.61 11.45
C ASP A 268 -4.32 -19.33 10.80
N SER A 269 -4.54 -18.16 11.42
CA SER A 269 -4.15 -16.84 10.89
C SER A 269 -2.81 -16.30 11.44
N ILE A 270 -2.16 -17.01 12.37
CA ILE A 270 -0.90 -16.56 12.98
C ILE A 270 0.28 -16.92 12.07
N LEU A 271 0.71 -15.96 11.24
CA LEU A 271 2.03 -16.01 10.63
C LEU A 271 3.09 -15.81 11.73
N TYR A 272 3.79 -16.88 12.12
CA TYR A 272 4.89 -16.76 13.07
C TYR A 272 6.03 -15.97 12.42
N LEU A 273 6.47 -14.86 13.04
CA LEU A 273 7.70 -14.13 12.67
C LEU A 273 8.91 -15.06 12.50
N CYS A 274 8.93 -16.19 13.24
CA CYS A 274 9.95 -17.23 13.14
C CYS A 274 10.08 -17.88 11.75
N ALA A 275 9.03 -17.89 10.91
CA ALA A 275 9.09 -18.38 9.54
C ALA A 275 9.92 -17.45 8.64
N VAL A 276 9.78 -16.13 8.84
CA VAL A 276 10.55 -15.09 8.13
C VAL A 276 11.96 -14.95 8.69
N PHE A 277 12.10 -15.05 10.02
CA PHE A 277 13.35 -14.85 10.75
C PHE A 277 13.84 -16.13 11.44
N SER A 278 14.44 -17.03 10.65
CA SER A 278 15.40 -18.01 11.18
C SER A 278 16.65 -17.27 11.68
N LEU A 279 16.66 -16.99 12.99
CA LEU A 279 17.69 -16.23 13.70
C LEU A 279 19.03 -16.99 13.78
N SER A 280 19.86 -16.86 12.74
CA SER A 280 21.31 -17.01 12.83
C SER A 280 21.94 -15.63 13.02
N THR A 281 22.56 -15.42 14.17
CA THR A 281 23.06 -14.13 14.67
C THR A 281 24.05 -13.40 13.77
N THR A 282 23.80 -12.11 13.51
CA THR A 282 24.82 -11.05 13.50
C THR A 282 24.27 -9.84 14.28
N GLY A 283 25.08 -9.24 15.15
CA GLY A 283 24.58 -8.33 16.19
C GLY A 283 24.46 -6.88 15.75
N THR A 284 23.24 -6.41 15.52
CA THR A 284 22.87 -4.98 15.45
C THR A 284 21.55 -4.73 16.19
N ASN A 285 21.39 -3.51 16.72
CA ASN A 285 20.16 -3.09 17.42
C ASN A 285 19.06 -2.81 16.38
N PHE A 286 18.28 -3.82 16.02
CA PHE A 286 17.10 -3.66 15.18
C PHE A 286 15.91 -3.16 16.01
N ASP A 287 15.27 -2.09 15.54
CA ASP A 287 13.93 -1.72 15.99
C ASP A 287 12.90 -2.38 15.06
N ILE A 288 12.23 -3.42 15.56
CA ILE A 288 11.21 -4.17 14.83
C ILE A 288 9.84 -3.64 15.25
N SER A 289 9.26 -2.79 14.41
CA SER A 289 7.86 -2.38 14.55
C SER A 289 6.96 -3.34 13.75
N ALA A 290 6.37 -4.30 14.46
CA ALA A 290 5.39 -5.23 13.89
C ALA A 290 3.98 -4.84 14.34
N CYS A 291 3.04 -4.74 13.39
CA CYS A 291 1.62 -4.63 13.73
C CYS A 291 1.12 -5.91 14.43
N PRO A 292 0.04 -5.84 15.23
CA PRO A 292 -0.36 -6.91 16.16
C PRO A 292 -0.85 -8.23 15.54
N VAL A 293 -0.73 -8.41 14.22
CA VAL A 293 -0.95 -9.70 13.53
C VAL A 293 0.22 -10.67 13.76
N PHE A 294 1.44 -10.17 14.02
CA PHE A 294 2.61 -10.98 14.35
C PHE A 294 2.69 -11.33 15.85
N LEU A 295 1.65 -11.96 16.40
CA LEU A 295 1.58 -12.33 17.82
C LEU A 295 2.48 -13.53 18.18
N LEU A 296 3.74 -13.22 18.51
CA LEU A 296 4.65 -14.16 19.17
C LEU A 296 4.15 -14.51 20.58
N LYS A 297 3.64 -15.73 20.78
CA LYS A 297 3.41 -16.27 22.14
C LYS A 297 4.74 -16.27 22.91
N ARG A 298 4.77 -15.63 24.08
CA ARG A 298 5.95 -15.46 24.95
C ARG A 298 6.67 -16.77 25.30
N MET A 299 5.97 -17.90 25.36
CA MET A 299 6.55 -19.24 25.53
C MET A 299 7.38 -19.71 24.33
N THR A 300 6.95 -19.39 23.10
CA THR A 300 7.62 -19.83 21.86
C THR A 300 9.02 -19.22 21.75
N LEU A 301 9.17 -17.96 22.16
CA LEU A 301 10.43 -17.22 22.16
C LEU A 301 11.52 -17.88 23.04
N LEU A 302 11.13 -18.52 24.16
CA LEU A 302 12.07 -19.16 25.10
C LEU A 302 12.53 -20.55 24.64
N ASN A 303 11.71 -21.26 23.86
CA ASN A 303 12.12 -22.55 23.27
C ASN A 303 12.99 -22.37 22.01
N PHE A 304 12.89 -21.21 21.33
CA PHE A 304 13.66 -20.89 20.12
C PHE A 304 15.14 -20.53 20.38
N LEU A 305 15.54 -20.40 21.65
CA LEU A 305 16.92 -20.07 22.05
C LEU A 305 17.81 -21.31 22.33
N LYS A 306 17.33 -22.52 22.07
CA LYS A 306 18.15 -23.74 22.13
C LYS A 306 18.75 -24.06 20.76
N PRO A 307 20.04 -24.42 20.65
CA PRO A 307 20.60 -24.89 19.40
C PRO A 307 19.94 -26.22 19.00
N CYS A 308 19.28 -26.27 17.85
CA CYS A 308 18.86 -27.54 17.24
C CYS A 308 20.01 -28.14 16.43
N HIS A 309 20.41 -29.36 16.80
CA HIS A 309 21.30 -30.18 15.98
C HIS A 309 20.64 -30.54 14.64
N GLU A 310 21.47 -30.68 13.62
CA GLU A 310 21.08 -31.10 12.27
C GLU A 310 20.32 -32.44 12.29
N GLN A 311 19.18 -32.49 11.61
CA GLN A 311 18.59 -33.76 11.16
C GLN A 311 18.25 -33.69 9.67
N SER A 312 18.95 -34.53 8.92
CA SER A 312 18.86 -34.70 7.47
C SER A 312 17.44 -35.04 7.01
N CYS A 313 16.88 -34.23 6.12
CA CYS A 313 15.78 -34.67 5.27
C CYS A 313 16.30 -35.71 4.27
N ARG A 314 15.82 -36.96 4.39
CA ARG A 314 15.91 -37.94 3.31
C ARG A 314 14.62 -37.91 2.48
N SER A 315 14.80 -37.96 1.18
CA SER A 315 13.76 -38.08 0.15
C SER A 315 13.03 -39.43 0.21
N SER A 316 11.72 -39.38 -0.04
CA SER A 316 10.92 -40.38 -0.76
C SER A 316 9.74 -39.68 -1.41
#